data_AF-A0A165SPB5-F1
#
_entry.id   AF-A0A165SPB5-F1
#
_cell.length_a   1.000
_cell.length_b   1.000
_cell.length_c   1.000
_cell.angle_alpha   90.00
_cell.angle_beta   90.00
_cell.angle_gamma   90.00
#
_symmetry.space_group_name_H-M   'P 1'
#
loop_
_entity.id
_entity.type
_entity.pdbx_description
1 polymer ?
#
loop_
_entity_poly.entity_id
_entity_poly.type
_entity_poly.pdbx_seq_one_letter_code
_entity_poly.pdbx_strand_id
1 'polypeptide(L)'
;MLTQQCPDLQNLDLHLGLFHNFANARAGRLLQDANWRSLRMLHMEVMSCNAADLSRFLCCHPTIEDLQLCDTMPGFTWDKLVLIDDALPNLYALKCHSPTAAALLKNSKALRRLRILCGIGLDDTVEMEDYFTPDEDWFALYGGQWGDNIAASPWKAHLLDGINAHPTITSIGLDKLSMPSQLVELAGVTPSLTALSIEGGFGSNSVSGDDWLAALSNFAHLEHLDWSWALNFILDASQDVAQKLTRAFLLACPNLNIIDARGPRTVIIESATGTNLKRVKRKTKLGTVECNGSVYTAYVGKMQGNPTRLSFF
;
A
#
# COMPACT_ATOMS: atom_id res chain seq x y z
N MET A 1 -2.26 25.54 -17.49
CA MET A 1 -0.84 25.68 -17.88
C MET A 1 -0.12 24.33 -17.89
N LEU A 2 -0.12 23.56 -16.79
CA LEU A 2 0.57 22.25 -16.71
C LEU A 2 0.13 21.22 -17.77
N THR A 3 -1.15 21.17 -18.11
CA THR A 3 -1.73 20.18 -19.04
C THR A 3 -1.35 20.39 -20.51
N GLN A 4 -1.00 21.63 -20.90
CA GLN A 4 -0.73 22.01 -22.29
C GLN A 4 0.74 22.31 -22.58
N GLN A 5 1.54 22.64 -21.55
CA GLN A 5 2.91 23.14 -21.74
C GLN A 5 3.99 22.10 -21.43
N CYS A 6 3.61 20.93 -20.89
CA CYS A 6 4.57 19.91 -20.46
C CYS A 6 4.24 18.52 -21.06
N PRO A 7 4.24 18.35 -22.40
CA PRO A 7 3.87 17.07 -23.02
C PRO A 7 4.80 15.91 -22.64
N ASP A 8 6.06 16.21 -22.33
CA ASP A 8 7.09 15.24 -21.96
C ASP A 8 7.16 14.95 -20.44
N LEU A 9 6.16 15.41 -19.68
CA LEU A 9 6.10 15.19 -18.24
C LEU A 9 6.05 13.68 -17.93
N GLN A 10 7.03 13.18 -17.20
CA GLN A 10 7.12 11.76 -16.83
C GLN A 10 6.66 11.49 -15.40
N ASN A 11 6.86 12.43 -14.49
CA ASN A 11 6.54 12.27 -13.09
C ASN A 11 5.73 13.46 -12.63
N LEU A 12 4.58 13.19 -12.03
CA LEU A 12 3.70 14.21 -11.49
C LEU A 12 3.28 13.80 -10.09
N ASP A 13 3.71 14.61 -9.13
CA ASP A 13 3.29 14.52 -7.74
C ASP A 13 2.47 15.77 -7.42
N LEU A 14 1.22 15.57 -7.07
CA LEU A 14 0.24 16.60 -6.77
C LEU A 14 -0.28 16.41 -5.36
N HIS A 15 0.28 17.21 -4.46
CA HIS A 15 -0.17 17.30 -3.09
C HIS A 15 -0.81 18.67 -2.85
N LEU A 16 -2.15 18.71 -2.74
CA LEU A 16 -2.83 19.93 -2.33
C LEU A 16 -2.97 19.95 -0.82
N GLY A 17 -2.35 20.94 -0.16
CA GLY A 17 -2.55 21.12 1.27
C GLY A 17 -4.02 21.42 1.57
N LEU A 18 -4.63 20.66 2.48
CA LEU A 18 -5.94 21.00 3.06
C LEU A 18 -5.81 22.32 3.83
N PHE A 19 -6.27 23.42 3.25
CA PHE A 19 -6.53 24.63 4.00
C PHE A 19 -7.96 24.55 4.56
N HIS A 20 -8.08 24.42 5.89
CA HIS A 20 -9.28 24.59 6.71
C HIS A 20 -10.63 24.12 6.12
N ASN A 21 -11.13 22.94 6.54
CA ASN A 21 -12.52 22.50 6.41
C ASN A 21 -13.16 22.53 5.00
N PHE A 22 -12.39 22.72 3.93
CA PHE A 22 -12.91 22.71 2.57
C PHE A 22 -12.88 21.30 1.97
N ALA A 23 -13.92 20.99 1.18
CA ALA A 23 -14.01 19.77 0.39
C ALA A 23 -12.75 19.57 -0.48
N ASN A 24 -12.37 18.31 -0.69
CA ASN A 24 -11.20 17.95 -1.51
C ASN A 24 -11.27 18.62 -2.88
N ALA A 25 -10.10 19.07 -3.36
CA ALA A 25 -10.02 19.72 -4.66
C ALA A 25 -10.40 18.73 -5.77
N ARG A 26 -11.26 19.17 -6.69
CA ARG A 26 -11.71 18.34 -7.82
C ARG A 26 -10.67 18.29 -8.92
N ALA A 27 -10.10 17.11 -9.13
CA ALA A 27 -9.14 16.82 -10.20
C ALA A 27 -9.81 16.58 -11.57
N GLY A 28 -11.14 16.49 -11.66
CA GLY A 28 -11.86 16.13 -12.91
C GLY A 28 -11.42 16.94 -14.14
N ARG A 29 -11.39 18.27 -14.05
CA ARG A 29 -10.92 19.12 -15.17
C ARG A 29 -9.44 18.89 -15.51
N LEU A 30 -8.61 18.70 -14.49
CA LEU A 30 -7.18 18.41 -14.68
C LEU A 30 -7.01 17.10 -15.46
N LEU A 31 -7.74 16.05 -15.07
CA LEU A 31 -7.69 14.73 -15.70
C LEU A 31 -8.28 14.74 -17.12
N GLN A 32 -9.31 15.54 -17.38
CA GLN A 32 -9.90 15.70 -18.72
C GLN A 32 -8.95 16.41 -19.70
N ASP A 33 -8.23 17.44 -19.23
CA ASP A 33 -7.36 18.26 -20.06
C ASP A 33 -5.92 17.71 -20.17
N ALA A 34 -5.55 16.73 -19.33
CA ALA A 34 -4.21 16.17 -19.28
C ALA A 34 -3.84 15.42 -20.57
N ASN A 35 -2.72 15.82 -21.18
CA ASN A 35 -2.15 15.18 -22.37
C ASN A 35 -0.66 14.88 -22.14
N TRP A 36 -0.34 14.27 -21.00
CA TRP A 36 1.01 13.90 -20.59
C TRP A 36 1.36 12.51 -21.14
N ARG A 37 1.59 12.42 -22.44
CA ARG A 37 1.79 11.14 -23.14
C ARG A 37 2.96 10.30 -22.63
N SER A 38 3.91 10.94 -21.95
CA SER A 38 5.10 10.31 -21.38
C SER A 38 4.97 10.05 -19.88
N LEU A 39 3.79 10.22 -19.28
CA LEU A 39 3.58 10.08 -17.84
C LEU A 39 3.80 8.63 -17.39
N ARG A 40 4.74 8.44 -16.47
CA ARG A 40 5.11 7.16 -15.88
C ARG A 40 4.72 7.07 -14.41
N MET A 41 4.76 8.19 -13.70
CA MET A 41 4.41 8.27 -12.29
C MET A 41 3.36 9.34 -12.08
N LEU A 42 2.24 8.97 -11.46
CA LEU A 42 1.21 9.90 -11.03
C LEU A 42 0.88 9.65 -9.57
N HIS A 43 1.19 10.64 -8.73
CA HIS A 43 0.81 10.65 -7.32
C HIS A 43 -0.13 11.83 -7.10
N MET A 44 -1.31 11.53 -6.55
CA MET A 44 -2.31 12.54 -6.22
C MET A 44 -2.77 12.34 -4.79
N GLU A 45 -2.59 13.37 -3.98
CA GLU A 45 -3.03 13.41 -2.60
C GLU A 45 -3.99 14.58 -2.40
N VAL A 46 -5.01 14.36 -1.58
CA VAL A 46 -6.02 15.37 -1.20
C VAL A 46 -6.80 15.92 -2.42
N MET A 47 -7.22 15.02 -3.29
CA MET A 47 -8.00 15.36 -4.47
C MET A 47 -9.11 14.34 -4.66
N SER A 48 -10.24 14.77 -5.23
CA SER A 48 -11.35 13.90 -5.62
C SER A 48 -11.59 13.99 -7.13
N CYS A 49 -12.17 12.96 -7.72
CA CYS A 49 -12.69 12.99 -9.09
C CYS A 49 -13.83 11.99 -9.21
N ASN A 50 -14.68 12.12 -10.23
CA ASN A 50 -15.66 11.09 -10.53
C ASN A 50 -15.01 9.92 -11.28
N ALA A 51 -15.67 8.76 -11.25
CA ALA A 51 -15.12 7.55 -11.85
C ALA A 51 -14.97 7.61 -13.37
N ALA A 52 -15.81 8.38 -14.07
CA ALA A 52 -15.76 8.49 -15.54
C ALA A 52 -14.51 9.25 -16.00
N ASP A 53 -14.16 10.34 -15.31
CA ASP A 53 -12.96 11.13 -15.60
C ASP A 53 -11.69 10.34 -15.30
N LEU A 54 -11.66 9.63 -14.16
CA LEU A 54 -10.54 8.75 -13.83
C LEU A 54 -10.39 7.61 -14.84
N SER A 55 -11.50 6.94 -15.21
CA SER A 55 -11.49 5.86 -16.20
C SER A 55 -10.93 6.33 -17.54
N ARG A 56 -11.44 7.46 -18.05
CA ARG A 56 -10.99 8.05 -19.32
C ARG A 56 -9.50 8.40 -19.24
N PHE A 57 -9.08 9.06 -18.16
CA PHE A 57 -7.70 9.44 -17.97
C PHE A 57 -6.77 8.23 -17.97
N LEU A 58 -7.05 7.20 -17.17
CA LEU A 58 -6.21 6.00 -17.08
C LEU A 58 -6.13 5.26 -18.43
N CYS A 59 -7.24 5.15 -19.16
CA CYS A 59 -7.25 4.52 -20.48
C CYS A 59 -6.42 5.31 -21.53
N CYS A 60 -6.20 6.60 -21.33
CA CYS A 60 -5.40 7.44 -22.22
C CYS A 60 -3.92 7.51 -21.83
N HIS A 61 -3.50 6.93 -20.70
CA HIS A 61 -2.13 7.03 -20.17
C HIS A 61 -1.51 5.64 -19.92
N PRO A 62 -1.31 4.80 -20.96
CA PRO A 62 -0.80 3.43 -20.82
C PRO A 62 0.69 3.34 -20.42
N THR A 63 1.40 4.47 -20.39
CA THR A 63 2.80 4.57 -19.96
C THR A 63 2.95 4.62 -18.44
N ILE A 64 1.86 4.75 -17.68
CA ILE A 64 1.92 4.79 -16.22
C ILE A 64 2.44 3.44 -15.69
N GLU A 65 3.42 3.55 -14.79
CA GLU A 65 4.12 2.47 -14.12
C GLU A 65 3.85 2.48 -12.62
N ASP A 66 3.69 3.67 -12.03
CA ASP A 66 3.47 3.92 -10.61
C ASP A 66 2.28 4.89 -10.44
N LEU A 67 1.22 4.42 -9.78
CA LEU A 67 -0.01 5.17 -9.57
C LEU A 67 -0.36 5.22 -8.08
N GLN A 68 -0.40 6.42 -7.51
CA GLN A 68 -0.92 6.68 -6.18
C GLN A 68 -2.13 7.59 -6.27
N LEU A 69 -3.28 7.08 -5.84
CA LEU A 69 -4.55 7.79 -5.77
C LEU A 69 -4.91 8.08 -4.32
N CYS A 70 -5.50 9.24 -4.10
CA CYS A 70 -6.07 9.64 -2.82
C CYS A 70 -7.18 8.66 -2.41
N ASP A 71 -7.35 8.49 -1.10
CA ASP A 71 -8.45 7.75 -0.45
C ASP A 71 -9.86 8.22 -0.84
N THR A 72 -9.99 9.43 -1.39
CA THR A 72 -11.29 9.98 -1.83
C THR A 72 -11.54 9.87 -3.33
N MET A 73 -10.67 9.19 -4.08
CA MET A 73 -10.83 8.99 -5.53
C MET A 73 -11.20 7.56 -5.89
N PRO A 74 -12.27 7.33 -6.70
CA PRO A 74 -13.11 8.31 -7.38
C PRO A 74 -14.40 8.64 -6.58
N GLY A 75 -14.33 8.55 -5.26
CA GLY A 75 -15.47 8.78 -4.38
C GLY A 75 -16.54 7.69 -4.49
N PHE A 76 -17.79 8.04 -4.19
CA PHE A 76 -18.92 7.09 -4.12
C PHE A 76 -19.26 6.40 -5.44
N THR A 77 -18.76 6.90 -6.57
CA THR A 77 -19.00 6.31 -7.89
C THR A 77 -17.95 5.27 -8.29
N TRP A 78 -17.15 4.78 -7.34
CA TRP A 78 -16.06 3.82 -7.56
C TRP A 78 -16.47 2.59 -8.39
N ASP A 79 -17.70 2.09 -8.21
CA ASP A 79 -18.25 0.94 -8.91
C ASP A 79 -18.42 1.16 -10.43
N LYS A 80 -18.47 2.43 -10.86
CA LYS A 80 -18.55 2.85 -12.27
C LYS A 80 -17.19 3.03 -12.92
N LEU A 81 -16.09 2.84 -12.20
CA LEU A 81 -14.76 2.90 -12.78
C LEU A 81 -14.56 1.68 -13.68
N VAL A 82 -14.18 1.93 -14.94
CA VAL A 82 -14.01 0.88 -15.96
C VAL A 82 -12.69 1.08 -16.68
N LEU A 83 -11.88 0.01 -16.70
CA LEU A 83 -10.68 -0.07 -17.53
C LEU A 83 -10.91 -1.01 -18.72
N ILE A 84 -10.48 -0.57 -19.89
CA ILE A 84 -10.39 -1.43 -21.08
C ILE A 84 -9.19 -2.38 -20.97
N ASP A 85 -9.19 -3.45 -21.76
CA ASP A 85 -8.04 -4.34 -21.87
C ASP A 85 -6.79 -3.53 -22.25
N ASP A 86 -5.67 -3.85 -21.59
CA ASP A 86 -4.39 -3.16 -21.80
C ASP A 86 -4.45 -1.64 -21.56
N ALA A 87 -5.35 -1.15 -20.70
CA ALA A 87 -5.39 0.26 -20.32
C ALA A 87 -4.10 0.73 -19.62
N LEU A 88 -3.54 -0.08 -18.72
CA LEU A 88 -2.34 0.25 -17.95
C LEU A 88 -1.33 -0.92 -17.98
N PRO A 89 -0.79 -1.27 -19.16
CA PRO A 89 -0.01 -2.49 -19.36
C PRO A 89 1.36 -2.46 -18.67
N ASN A 90 1.82 -1.27 -18.25
CA ASN A 90 3.10 -1.07 -17.59
C ASN A 90 2.99 -0.83 -16.08
N LEU A 91 1.77 -0.74 -15.53
CA LEU A 91 1.55 -0.48 -14.11
C LEU A 91 2.13 -1.63 -13.29
N TYR A 92 3.12 -1.32 -12.45
CA TYR A 92 3.75 -2.28 -11.53
C TYR A 92 3.41 -1.99 -10.08
N ALA A 93 3.12 -0.73 -9.73
CA ALA A 93 2.75 -0.30 -8.38
C ALA A 93 1.46 0.52 -8.39
N LEU A 94 0.51 0.12 -7.55
CA LEU A 94 -0.76 0.79 -7.31
C LEU A 94 -0.92 1.04 -5.82
N LYS A 95 -1.08 2.30 -5.42
CA LYS A 95 -1.52 2.68 -4.08
C LYS A 95 -2.86 3.41 -4.19
N CYS A 96 -3.90 2.82 -3.62
CA CYS A 96 -5.23 3.41 -3.57
C CYS A 96 -6.06 2.73 -2.47
N HIS A 97 -7.13 3.36 -2.03
CA HIS A 97 -8.05 2.75 -1.08
C HIS A 97 -8.84 1.56 -1.69
N SER A 98 -9.42 0.71 -0.83
CA SER A 98 -10.05 -0.57 -1.22
C SER A 98 -11.15 -0.48 -2.29
N PRO A 99 -12.15 0.44 -2.22
CA PRO A 99 -13.16 0.56 -3.27
C PRO A 99 -12.54 0.75 -4.66
N THR A 100 -11.52 1.60 -4.76
CA THR A 100 -10.86 1.92 -6.04
C THR A 100 -10.02 0.77 -6.53
N ALA A 101 -9.29 0.09 -5.63
CA ALA A 101 -8.60 -1.14 -5.97
C ALA A 101 -9.56 -2.21 -6.50
N ALA A 102 -10.71 -2.40 -5.84
CA ALA A 102 -11.73 -3.37 -6.25
C ALA A 102 -12.24 -3.10 -7.67
N ALA A 103 -12.48 -1.83 -8.02
CA ALA A 103 -12.91 -1.48 -9.37
C ALA A 103 -11.79 -1.64 -10.41
N LEU A 104 -10.57 -1.20 -10.10
CA LEU A 104 -9.42 -1.30 -11.01
C LEU A 104 -9.03 -2.75 -11.30
N LEU A 105 -9.08 -3.63 -10.29
CA LEU A 105 -8.74 -5.05 -10.40
C LEU A 105 -9.86 -5.89 -11.05
N LYS A 106 -11.03 -5.32 -11.33
CA LYS A 106 -12.14 -6.04 -11.96
C LYS A 106 -11.78 -6.57 -13.36
N ASN A 107 -10.92 -5.86 -14.10
CA ASN A 107 -10.41 -6.31 -15.39
C ASN A 107 -8.94 -6.73 -15.29
N SER A 108 -8.67 -8.03 -15.16
CA SER A 108 -7.31 -8.54 -15.04
C SER A 108 -6.43 -8.36 -16.27
N LYS A 109 -7.02 -8.10 -17.44
CA LYS A 109 -6.28 -7.80 -18.66
C LYS A 109 -5.84 -6.35 -18.74
N ALA A 110 -6.40 -5.46 -17.92
CA ALA A 110 -6.01 -4.05 -17.89
C ALA A 110 -4.66 -3.83 -17.18
N LEU A 111 -4.37 -4.62 -16.14
CA LEU A 111 -3.26 -4.42 -15.19
C LEU A 111 -2.28 -5.61 -15.16
N ARG A 112 -1.89 -6.14 -16.32
CA ARG A 112 -1.18 -7.43 -16.45
C ARG A 112 0.19 -7.52 -15.76
N ARG A 113 0.78 -6.39 -15.38
CA ARG A 113 2.11 -6.30 -14.76
C ARG A 113 2.09 -5.83 -13.31
N LEU A 114 0.90 -5.67 -12.73
CA LEU A 114 0.77 -5.18 -11.36
C LEU A 114 1.46 -6.16 -10.39
N ARG A 115 2.37 -5.64 -9.57
CA ARG A 115 3.15 -6.41 -8.59
C ARG A 115 2.94 -5.94 -7.16
N ILE A 116 2.75 -4.64 -6.98
CA ILE A 116 2.64 -3.99 -5.67
C ILE A 116 1.26 -3.34 -5.58
N LEU A 117 0.50 -3.73 -4.57
CA LEU A 117 -0.82 -3.18 -4.25
C LEU A 117 -0.83 -2.66 -2.80
N CYS A 118 -0.98 -1.37 -2.59
CA CYS A 118 -0.96 -0.76 -1.25
C CYS A 118 -2.22 0.08 -1.00
N GLY A 119 -2.50 0.38 0.27
CA GLY A 119 -3.65 1.20 0.65
C GLY A 119 -4.92 0.37 0.93
N ILE A 120 -4.79 -0.94 1.13
CA ILE A 120 -5.93 -1.85 1.13
C ILE A 120 -6.43 -2.13 2.56
N GLY A 121 -7.74 -2.05 2.77
CA GLY A 121 -8.47 -2.53 3.93
C GLY A 121 -9.41 -3.70 3.60
N LEU A 122 -9.49 -4.67 4.51
CA LEU A 122 -10.27 -5.91 4.38
C LEU A 122 -11.41 -6.02 5.42
N ASP A 123 -11.87 -4.88 5.92
CA ASP A 123 -12.93 -4.79 6.91
C ASP A 123 -14.23 -5.45 6.39
N ASP A 124 -14.87 -6.26 7.24
CA ASP A 124 -16.19 -6.84 6.94
C ASP A 124 -17.28 -5.80 7.03
N THR A 125 -17.14 -4.87 7.97
CA THR A 125 -18.05 -3.76 8.24
C THR A 125 -17.30 -2.45 8.15
N VAL A 126 -17.89 -1.47 7.48
CA VAL A 126 -17.25 -0.18 7.21
C VAL A 126 -18.21 0.95 7.54
N GLU A 127 -17.66 2.04 8.06
CA GLU A 127 -18.34 3.33 8.11
C GLU A 127 -18.06 4.04 6.79
N MET A 128 -19.09 4.35 6.02
CA MET A 128 -18.91 4.94 4.68
C MET A 128 -18.18 6.29 4.71
N GLU A 129 -18.27 7.03 5.81
CA GLU A 129 -17.55 8.30 6.04
C GLU A 129 -16.04 8.12 6.18
N ASP A 130 -15.56 6.94 6.60
CA ASP A 130 -14.13 6.62 6.65
C ASP A 130 -13.51 6.34 5.27
N TYR A 131 -14.35 6.29 4.23
CA TYR A 131 -13.93 5.94 2.87
C TYR A 131 -14.30 7.00 1.84
N PHE A 132 -15.26 7.87 2.14
CA PHE A 132 -15.76 8.86 1.19
C PHE A 132 -16.06 10.19 1.86
N THR A 133 -15.65 11.27 1.20
CA THR A 133 -16.06 12.62 1.59
C THR A 133 -17.32 13.03 0.83
N PRO A 134 -18.33 13.64 1.48
CA PRO A 134 -19.49 14.17 0.79
C PRO A 134 -19.08 15.20 -0.25
N ASP A 135 -19.50 14.99 -1.48
CA ASP A 135 -19.34 15.95 -2.56
C ASP A 135 -20.67 16.18 -3.27
N GLU A 136 -20.69 17.00 -4.32
CA GLU A 136 -21.96 17.31 -5.02
C GLU A 136 -22.65 16.05 -5.57
N ASP A 137 -21.87 15.01 -5.95
CA ASP A 137 -22.43 13.75 -6.45
C ASP A 137 -23.12 12.98 -5.31
N TRP A 138 -22.53 12.98 -4.11
CA TRP A 138 -23.17 12.47 -2.90
C TRP A 138 -24.46 13.23 -2.56
N PHE A 139 -24.41 14.57 -2.53
CA PHE A 139 -25.60 15.38 -2.24
C PHE A 139 -26.72 15.16 -3.27
N ALA A 140 -26.37 15.02 -4.55
CA ALA A 140 -27.33 14.76 -5.61
C ALA A 140 -28.01 13.39 -5.46
N LEU A 141 -27.30 12.37 -4.97
CA LEU A 141 -27.82 11.01 -4.82
C LEU A 141 -28.56 10.79 -3.49
N TYR A 142 -28.08 11.38 -2.40
CA TYR A 142 -28.49 11.01 -1.04
C TYR A 142 -29.08 12.17 -0.21
N GLY A 143 -29.19 13.38 -0.76
CA GLY A 143 -29.89 14.48 -0.10
C GLY A 143 -29.22 15.03 1.16
N GLY A 144 -27.95 14.68 1.43
CA GLY A 144 -27.10 15.34 2.42
C GLY A 144 -27.14 14.80 3.85
N GLN A 145 -27.79 13.67 4.11
CA GLN A 145 -27.69 12.99 5.41
C GLN A 145 -26.89 11.69 5.30
N TRP A 146 -25.85 11.61 6.12
CA TRP A 146 -25.21 10.36 6.50
C TRP A 146 -26.17 9.64 7.45
N GLY A 147 -26.68 8.47 7.08
CA GLY A 147 -27.47 7.64 7.99
C GLY A 147 -26.58 6.95 9.03
N ASP A 148 -27.13 5.99 9.78
CA ASP A 148 -26.30 4.97 10.43
C ASP A 148 -25.50 4.25 9.32
N ASN A 149 -24.24 4.63 9.14
CA ASN A 149 -23.43 4.32 7.96
C ASN A 149 -22.59 3.06 8.10
N ILE A 150 -22.75 2.31 9.20
CA ILE A 150 -22.09 1.02 9.37
C ILE A 150 -22.80 0.02 8.48
N ALA A 151 -22.12 -0.42 7.42
CA ALA A 151 -22.63 -1.39 6.47
C ALA A 151 -21.61 -2.51 6.23
N ALA A 152 -22.06 -3.63 5.68
CA ALA A 152 -21.15 -4.63 5.14
C ALA A 152 -20.32 -4.00 4.01
N SER A 153 -19.01 -4.28 3.98
CA SER A 153 -18.10 -3.75 2.97
C SER A 153 -18.52 -4.19 1.56
N PRO A 154 -19.00 -3.26 0.70
CA PRO A 154 -19.54 -3.64 -0.61
C PRO A 154 -18.44 -3.98 -1.63
N TRP A 155 -17.18 -3.62 -1.34
CA TRP A 155 -16.05 -3.85 -2.22
C TRP A 155 -15.18 -5.06 -1.83
N LYS A 156 -15.27 -5.56 -0.58
CA LYS A 156 -14.34 -6.60 -0.07
C LYS A 156 -14.30 -7.84 -0.97
N ALA A 157 -15.45 -8.40 -1.33
CA ALA A 157 -15.51 -9.58 -2.19
C ALA A 157 -14.89 -9.32 -3.58
N HIS A 158 -15.25 -8.19 -4.20
CA HIS A 158 -14.71 -7.79 -5.51
C HIS A 158 -13.19 -7.55 -5.48
N LEU A 159 -12.69 -6.99 -4.38
CA LEU A 159 -11.26 -6.79 -4.17
C LEU A 159 -10.52 -8.13 -4.06
N LEU A 160 -11.02 -9.07 -3.25
CA LEU A 160 -10.41 -10.39 -3.09
C LEU A 160 -10.44 -11.19 -4.41
N ASP A 161 -11.56 -11.17 -5.13
CA ASP A 161 -11.67 -11.77 -6.47
C ASP A 161 -10.68 -11.13 -7.45
N GLY A 162 -10.55 -9.80 -7.39
CA GLY A 162 -9.61 -9.02 -8.18
C GLY A 162 -8.17 -9.42 -7.90
N ILE A 163 -7.77 -9.52 -6.64
CA ILE A 163 -6.42 -9.97 -6.22
C ILE A 163 -6.16 -11.40 -6.73
N ASN A 164 -7.11 -12.31 -6.54
CA ASN A 164 -7.00 -13.70 -7.02
C ASN A 164 -6.81 -13.79 -8.53
N ALA A 165 -7.45 -12.88 -9.29
CA ALA A 165 -7.31 -12.81 -10.74
C ALA A 165 -5.96 -12.22 -11.22
N HIS A 166 -5.12 -11.71 -10.31
CA HIS A 166 -3.82 -11.10 -10.60
C HIS A 166 -2.66 -11.83 -9.88
N PRO A 167 -2.25 -13.02 -10.36
CA PRO A 167 -1.17 -13.79 -9.73
C PRO A 167 0.21 -13.10 -9.80
N THR A 168 0.33 -11.99 -10.52
CA THR A 168 1.55 -11.18 -10.56
C THR A 168 1.72 -10.30 -9.33
N ILE A 169 0.68 -10.10 -8.51
CA ILE A 169 0.76 -9.36 -7.26
C ILE A 169 1.57 -10.19 -6.27
N THR A 170 2.72 -9.66 -5.85
CA THR A 170 3.64 -10.31 -4.92
C THR A 170 3.92 -9.46 -3.67
N SER A 171 3.39 -8.24 -3.63
CA SER A 171 3.49 -7.31 -2.51
C SER A 171 2.15 -6.65 -2.22
N ILE A 172 1.69 -6.74 -0.97
CA ILE A 172 0.45 -6.11 -0.52
C ILE A 172 0.70 -5.26 0.73
N GLY A 173 0.19 -4.03 0.73
CA GLY A 173 0.20 -3.15 1.89
C GLY A 173 -1.21 -2.85 2.40
N LEU A 174 -1.47 -3.21 3.65
CA LEU A 174 -2.73 -2.99 4.34
C LEU A 174 -2.69 -1.66 5.10
N ASP A 175 -3.72 -0.82 4.96
CA ASP A 175 -3.75 0.56 5.50
C ASP A 175 -4.65 0.70 6.75
N LYS A 176 -5.57 -0.24 6.94
CA LYS A 176 -6.50 -0.25 8.08
C LYS A 176 -6.22 -1.42 9.03
N LEU A 177 -6.78 -1.32 10.24
CA LEU A 177 -6.70 -2.31 11.31
C LEU A 177 -6.94 -3.71 10.75
N SER A 178 -5.86 -4.46 10.59
CA SER A 178 -5.97 -5.83 10.09
C SER A 178 -6.31 -6.76 11.25
N MET A 179 -7.21 -7.71 11.02
CA MET A 179 -7.48 -8.82 11.93
C MET A 179 -6.79 -10.08 11.41
N PRO A 180 -6.34 -11.02 12.27
CA PRO A 180 -5.73 -12.26 11.81
C PRO A 180 -6.59 -13.04 10.81
N SER A 181 -7.91 -13.05 10.96
CA SER A 181 -8.83 -13.69 10.01
C SER A 181 -8.74 -13.10 8.60
N GLN A 182 -8.58 -11.78 8.47
CA GLN A 182 -8.43 -11.11 7.18
C GLN A 182 -7.12 -11.48 6.49
N LEU A 183 -6.04 -11.71 7.26
CA LEU A 183 -4.79 -12.22 6.71
C LEU A 183 -4.94 -13.65 6.18
N VAL A 184 -5.72 -14.50 6.86
CA VAL A 184 -6.03 -15.85 6.37
C VAL A 184 -6.81 -15.80 5.06
N GLU A 185 -7.83 -14.93 4.97
CA GLU A 185 -8.56 -14.70 3.72
C GLU A 185 -7.65 -14.21 2.59
N LEU A 186 -6.77 -13.25 2.89
CA LEU A 186 -5.80 -12.72 1.94
C LEU A 186 -4.85 -13.82 1.44
N ALA A 187 -4.32 -14.64 2.34
CA ALA A 187 -3.47 -15.76 1.99
C ALA A 187 -4.17 -16.77 1.06
N GLY A 188 -5.48 -16.94 1.22
CA GLY A 188 -6.31 -17.78 0.36
C GLY A 188 -6.38 -17.31 -1.10
N VAL A 189 -6.33 -16.00 -1.34
CA VAL A 189 -6.40 -15.41 -2.70
C VAL A 189 -5.05 -15.05 -3.31
N THR A 190 -3.99 -14.92 -2.49
CA THR A 190 -2.64 -14.60 -2.97
C THR A 190 -1.56 -15.43 -2.24
N PRO A 191 -1.55 -16.76 -2.40
CA PRO A 191 -0.59 -17.62 -1.69
C PRO A 191 0.88 -17.37 -2.10
N SER A 192 1.13 -16.75 -3.26
CA SER A 192 2.46 -16.39 -3.76
C SER A 192 2.99 -15.06 -3.21
N LEU A 193 2.35 -14.47 -2.19
CA LEU A 193 2.77 -13.20 -1.62
C LEU A 193 4.17 -13.32 -0.99
N THR A 194 5.08 -12.43 -1.41
CA THR A 194 6.46 -12.36 -0.93
C THR A 194 6.71 -11.18 0.02
N ALA A 195 5.88 -10.13 -0.08
CA ALA A 195 5.98 -8.96 0.77
C ALA A 195 4.61 -8.56 1.32
N LEU A 196 4.53 -8.32 2.62
CA LEU A 196 3.33 -7.88 3.32
C LEU A 196 3.68 -6.67 4.17
N SER A 197 2.97 -5.56 3.96
CA SER A 197 2.99 -4.42 4.87
C SER A 197 1.68 -4.37 5.64
N ILE A 198 1.77 -4.18 6.95
CA ILE A 198 0.65 -4.03 7.87
C ILE A 198 0.77 -2.68 8.56
N GLU A 199 0.03 -1.71 8.04
CA GLU A 199 -0.14 -0.39 8.63
C GLU A 199 -1.44 -0.32 9.43
N GLY A 200 -1.44 0.51 10.47
CA GLY A 200 -2.56 0.66 11.39
C GLY A 200 -2.26 0.20 12.81
N GLY A 201 -3.15 0.59 13.73
CA GLY A 201 -3.11 0.14 15.12
C GLY A 201 -3.51 -1.33 15.28
N PHE A 202 -3.56 -1.80 16.52
CA PHE A 202 -4.14 -3.10 16.83
C PHE A 202 -5.66 -3.02 16.72
N GLY A 203 -6.28 -4.07 16.16
CA GLY A 203 -7.62 -4.44 16.60
C GLY A 203 -7.65 -4.57 18.13
N SER A 204 -8.82 -4.57 18.76
CA SER A 204 -8.96 -4.55 20.22
C SER A 204 -7.92 -5.41 20.96
N ASN A 205 -7.46 -4.97 22.15
CA ASN A 205 -6.47 -5.63 23.03
C ASN A 205 -6.71 -7.13 23.35
N SER A 206 -7.76 -7.73 22.78
CA SER A 206 -8.19 -9.11 22.89
C SER A 206 -7.51 -10.09 21.93
N VAL A 207 -6.85 -9.65 20.85
CA VAL A 207 -6.22 -10.58 19.89
C VAL A 207 -4.83 -11.00 20.38
N SER A 208 -4.58 -12.30 20.46
CA SER A 208 -3.31 -12.83 20.96
C SER A 208 -2.20 -12.76 19.90
N GLY A 209 -0.94 -12.71 20.32
CA GLY A 209 0.19 -12.80 19.40
C GLY A 209 0.26 -14.14 18.65
N ASP A 210 -0.26 -15.21 19.25
CA ASP A 210 -0.32 -16.54 18.64
C ASP A 210 -1.30 -16.57 17.47
N ASP A 211 -2.42 -15.84 17.54
CA ASP A 211 -3.38 -15.74 16.43
C ASP A 211 -2.74 -15.06 15.21
N TRP A 212 -1.92 -14.03 15.44
CA TRP A 212 -1.18 -13.35 14.38
C TRP A 212 -0.13 -14.26 13.73
N LEU A 213 0.63 -15.01 14.54
CA LEU A 213 1.61 -15.98 14.02
C LEU A 213 0.92 -17.10 13.24
N ALA A 214 -0.22 -17.60 13.73
CA ALA A 214 -1.02 -18.59 13.01
C ALA A 214 -1.53 -18.04 11.67
N ALA A 215 -2.01 -16.80 11.63
CA ALA A 215 -2.42 -16.17 10.38
C ALA A 215 -1.25 -16.01 9.40
N LEU A 216 -0.11 -15.49 9.87
CA LEU A 216 1.11 -15.33 9.05
C LEU A 216 1.62 -16.65 8.48
N SER A 217 1.40 -17.77 9.18
CA SER A 217 1.82 -19.10 8.71
C SER A 217 1.16 -19.55 7.40
N ASN A 218 0.11 -18.87 6.96
CA ASN A 218 -0.53 -19.12 5.67
C ASN A 218 0.27 -18.52 4.49
N PHE A 219 1.26 -17.66 4.73
CA PHE A 219 2.10 -17.07 3.69
C PHE A 219 3.45 -17.81 3.58
N ALA A 220 3.45 -18.99 2.96
CA ALA A 220 4.63 -19.84 2.85
C ALA A 220 5.82 -19.18 2.11
N HIS A 221 5.53 -18.22 1.23
CA HIS A 221 6.53 -17.51 0.42
C HIS A 221 6.89 -16.12 0.96
N LEU A 222 6.41 -15.75 2.15
CA LEU A 222 6.68 -14.43 2.70
C LEU A 222 8.16 -14.27 3.02
N GLU A 223 8.80 -13.29 2.39
CA GLU A 223 10.20 -12.92 2.58
C GLU A 223 10.33 -11.63 3.37
N HIS A 224 9.43 -10.67 3.14
CA HIS A 224 9.47 -9.34 3.74
C HIS A 224 8.15 -9.01 4.46
N LEU A 225 8.27 -8.65 5.74
CA LEU A 225 7.17 -8.15 6.57
C LEU A 225 7.47 -6.71 7.05
N ASP A 226 6.76 -5.72 6.53
CA ASP A 226 6.72 -4.38 7.13
C ASP A 226 5.63 -4.37 8.19
N TRP A 227 6.02 -4.40 9.46
CA TRP A 227 5.10 -4.37 10.57
C TRP A 227 5.71 -3.66 11.78
N SER A 228 5.37 -2.38 11.91
CA SER A 228 5.94 -1.47 12.91
C SER A 228 5.87 -2.00 14.34
N TRP A 229 4.79 -2.70 14.70
CA TRP A 229 4.64 -3.26 16.02
C TRP A 229 5.49 -4.49 16.26
N ALA A 230 5.50 -5.46 15.35
CA ALA A 230 6.38 -6.62 15.45
C ALA A 230 7.83 -6.16 15.58
N LEU A 231 8.21 -5.14 14.80
CA LEU A 231 9.53 -4.53 14.90
C LEU A 231 9.79 -3.91 16.28
N ASN A 232 8.88 -3.07 16.79
CA ASN A 232 9.06 -2.44 18.10
C ASN A 232 9.15 -3.48 19.23
N PHE A 233 8.32 -4.53 19.20
CA PHE A 233 8.40 -5.63 20.17
C PHE A 233 9.76 -6.33 20.14
N ILE A 234 10.30 -6.62 18.96
CA ILE A 234 11.62 -7.26 18.83
C ILE A 234 12.75 -6.33 19.30
N LEU A 235 12.65 -5.03 19.01
CA LEU A 235 13.70 -4.06 19.34
C LEU A 235 13.74 -3.71 20.83
N ASP A 236 12.57 -3.54 21.45
CA ASP A 236 12.43 -3.11 22.85
C ASP A 236 12.50 -4.30 23.84
N ALA A 237 12.32 -5.53 23.36
CA ALA A 237 12.50 -6.74 24.16
C ALA A 237 13.96 -7.00 24.57
N SER A 238 14.13 -7.72 25.68
CA SER A 238 15.41 -8.32 26.05
C SER A 238 15.89 -9.28 24.95
N GLN A 239 17.20 -9.54 24.90
CA GLN A 239 17.79 -10.38 23.85
C GLN A 239 17.13 -11.76 23.76
N ASP A 240 16.88 -12.42 24.89
CA ASP A 240 16.24 -13.74 24.92
C ASP A 240 14.80 -13.71 24.39
N VAL A 241 14.04 -12.67 24.73
CA VAL A 241 12.65 -12.50 24.26
C VAL A 241 12.62 -12.18 22.78
N ALA A 242 13.49 -11.28 22.31
CA ALA A 242 13.63 -10.95 20.90
C ALA A 242 14.01 -12.17 20.05
N GLN A 243 14.91 -13.03 20.54
CA GLN A 243 15.27 -14.28 19.87
C GLN A 243 14.11 -15.27 19.82
N LYS A 244 13.35 -15.44 20.93
CA LYS A 244 12.16 -16.29 20.95
C LYS A 244 11.10 -15.82 19.95
N LEU A 245 10.81 -14.52 19.91
CA LEU A 245 9.87 -13.92 18.96
C LEU A 245 10.33 -14.11 17.51
N THR A 246 11.61 -13.84 17.22
CA THR A 246 12.18 -14.02 15.87
C THR A 246 12.06 -15.47 15.41
N ARG A 247 12.33 -16.44 16.30
CA ARG A 247 12.13 -17.87 16.01
C ARG A 247 10.67 -18.20 15.77
N ALA A 248 9.74 -17.61 16.52
CA ALA A 248 8.31 -17.81 16.31
C ALA A 248 7.87 -17.30 14.93
N PHE A 249 8.35 -16.12 14.51
CA PHE A 249 8.14 -15.60 13.16
C PHE A 249 8.73 -16.52 12.08
N LEU A 250 9.94 -17.04 12.27
CA LEU A 250 10.55 -17.98 11.33
C LEU A 250 9.84 -19.35 11.28
N LEU A 251 9.24 -19.78 12.38
CA LEU A 251 8.41 -21.00 12.40
C LEU A 251 7.11 -20.79 11.62
N ALA A 252 6.52 -19.60 11.70
CA ALA A 252 5.34 -19.24 10.91
C ALA A 252 5.69 -19.03 9.42
N CYS A 253 6.74 -18.25 9.14
CA CYS A 253 7.18 -17.88 7.79
C CYS A 253 8.64 -18.30 7.58
N PRO A 254 8.91 -19.53 7.11
CA PRO A 254 10.28 -20.05 6.99
C PRO A 254 11.20 -19.27 6.04
N ASN A 255 10.62 -18.55 5.07
CA ASN A 255 11.36 -17.75 4.10
C ASN A 255 11.57 -16.29 4.54
N LEU A 256 11.05 -15.90 5.71
CA LEU A 256 11.10 -14.53 6.19
C LEU A 256 12.55 -14.10 6.46
N ASN A 257 13.00 -13.08 5.75
CA ASN A 257 14.36 -12.56 5.83
C ASN A 257 14.42 -11.12 6.35
N ILE A 258 13.33 -10.36 6.24
CA ILE A 258 13.27 -8.95 6.64
C ILE A 258 12.00 -8.70 7.44
N ILE A 259 12.17 -8.12 8.63
CA ILE A 259 11.09 -7.45 9.37
C ILE A 259 11.48 -5.98 9.51
N ASP A 260 10.67 -5.07 8.98
CA ASP A 260 10.91 -3.64 9.12
C ASP A 260 9.64 -2.86 9.48
N ALA A 261 9.78 -1.54 9.47
CA ALA A 261 8.74 -0.58 9.75
C ALA A 261 9.02 0.62 8.86
N ARG A 262 7.98 1.33 8.40
CA ARG A 262 8.12 2.69 7.88
C ARG A 262 8.97 3.56 8.83
N GLY A 263 10.24 3.78 8.48
CA GLY A 263 11.21 4.49 9.32
C GLY A 263 12.64 3.96 9.23
N PRO A 264 13.54 4.42 10.12
CA PRO A 264 14.96 4.09 10.06
C PRO A 264 15.30 2.75 10.76
N ARG A 265 14.35 1.87 11.02
CA ARG A 265 14.56 0.66 11.83
C ARG A 265 14.24 -0.57 10.99
N THR A 266 15.15 -1.53 10.98
CA THR A 266 15.02 -2.79 10.23
C THR A 266 15.70 -3.91 11.01
N VAL A 267 15.05 -5.06 11.10
CA VAL A 267 15.64 -6.32 11.55
C VAL A 267 15.87 -7.19 10.32
N ILE A 268 17.13 -7.53 10.07
CA ILE A 268 17.51 -8.49 9.03
C ILE A 268 17.73 -9.83 9.72
N ILE A 269 17.05 -10.86 9.23
CA ILE A 269 17.11 -12.23 9.71
C ILE A 269 18.03 -13.02 8.77
N GLU A 270 19.21 -13.40 9.24
CA GLU A 270 20.14 -14.20 8.45
C GLU A 270 19.71 -15.69 8.48
N SER A 271 19.36 -16.25 7.32
CA SER A 271 18.71 -17.58 7.20
C SER A 271 19.60 -18.77 7.61
N ALA A 272 20.88 -18.55 7.89
CA ALA A 272 21.81 -19.66 8.15
C ALA A 272 21.56 -20.37 9.50
N THR A 273 20.90 -19.74 10.47
CA THR A 273 20.71 -20.36 11.81
C THR A 273 19.49 -19.89 12.61
N GLY A 274 18.79 -18.81 12.21
CA GLY A 274 17.75 -18.20 13.05
C GLY A 274 18.26 -17.68 14.41
N THR A 275 19.58 -17.58 14.58
CA THR A 275 20.23 -17.10 15.82
C THR A 275 20.95 -15.77 15.63
N ASN A 276 21.26 -15.39 14.39
CA ASN A 276 21.93 -14.12 14.09
C ASN A 276 20.88 -13.07 13.74
N LEU A 277 20.49 -12.30 14.76
CA LEU A 277 19.64 -11.13 14.60
C LEU A 277 20.53 -9.92 14.38
N LYS A 278 20.57 -9.39 13.15
CA LYS A 278 21.27 -8.13 12.88
C LYS A 278 20.29 -6.97 13.04
N ARG A 279 20.42 -6.23 14.15
CA ARG A 279 19.68 -4.97 14.36
C ARG A 279 20.34 -3.89 13.52
N VAL A 280 19.69 -3.47 12.45
CA VAL A 280 20.21 -2.41 11.58
C VAL A 280 19.39 -1.15 11.80
N LYS A 281 20.05 -0.07 12.23
CA LYS A 281 19.49 1.28 12.06
C LYS A 281 19.74 1.68 10.60
N ARG A 282 18.68 1.79 9.81
CA ARG A 282 18.74 2.14 8.40
C ARG A 282 19.28 3.56 8.22
N LYS A 283 20.18 3.64 7.24
CA LYS A 283 20.88 4.78 6.62
C LYS A 283 20.02 6.04 6.40
N THR A 284 20.55 7.20 6.77
CA THR A 284 20.24 8.48 6.11
C THR A 284 21.25 8.72 4.96
N LYS A 285 21.11 9.82 4.19
CA LYS A 285 22.02 10.20 3.07
C LYS A 285 23.53 10.25 3.42
N LEU A 286 23.91 10.08 4.70
CA LEU A 286 25.26 10.26 5.24
C LEU A 286 26.01 8.96 5.60
N GLY A 287 25.39 7.78 5.49
CA GLY A 287 26.09 6.49 5.73
C GLY A 287 25.35 5.51 6.65
N THR A 288 25.87 4.27 6.74
CA THR A 288 25.32 3.20 7.59
C THR A 288 25.96 3.26 8.96
N VAL A 289 25.16 3.19 10.02
CA VAL A 289 25.66 2.91 11.36
C VAL A 289 25.18 1.51 11.72
N GLU A 290 26.12 0.57 11.75
CA GLU A 290 25.87 -0.76 12.29
C GLU A 290 25.93 -0.67 13.82
N CYS A 291 24.92 -1.21 14.49
CA CYS A 291 24.94 -1.39 15.94
C CYS A 291 25.11 -2.88 16.25
N ASN A 292 26.34 -3.36 16.21
CA ASN A 292 26.75 -4.49 17.03
C ASN A 292 27.32 -3.91 18.32
N GLY A 293 27.07 -4.52 19.47
CA GLY A 293 27.54 -4.03 20.77
C GLY A 293 29.02 -3.57 20.78
N SER A 294 29.33 -2.62 21.66
CA SER A 294 30.64 -2.08 22.09
C SER A 294 31.71 -1.68 21.07
N VAL A 295 31.54 -1.88 19.75
CA VAL A 295 32.55 -1.52 18.75
C VAL A 295 31.93 -0.71 17.63
N TYR A 296 32.30 0.57 17.56
CA TYR A 296 31.90 1.49 16.50
C TYR A 296 32.88 1.36 15.33
N THR A 297 32.41 0.93 14.17
CA THR A 297 33.18 1.06 12.92
C THR A 297 32.30 1.73 11.87
N ALA A 298 32.72 2.91 11.41
CA ALA A 298 32.06 3.65 10.34
C ALA A 298 32.80 3.41 9.02
N TYR A 299 32.09 2.95 7.98
CA TYR A 299 32.61 2.89 6.62
C TYR A 299 32.10 4.08 5.80
N VAL A 300 33.01 5.00 5.48
CA VAL A 300 32.74 6.14 4.59
C VAL A 300 33.11 5.74 3.16
N GLY A 301 32.10 5.38 2.36
CA GLY A 301 32.26 5.20 0.92
C GLY A 301 32.22 6.54 0.19
N LYS A 302 33.30 6.92 -0.50
CA LYS A 302 33.40 8.14 -1.32
C LYS A 302 32.27 8.19 -2.37
N MET A 303 31.55 9.32 -2.41
CA MET A 303 30.64 9.65 -3.50
C MET A 303 31.40 9.90 -4.79
N GLN A 304 31.11 9.14 -5.85
CA GLN A 304 31.17 9.60 -7.23
C GLN A 304 30.10 8.88 -8.06
N GLY A 305 29.13 9.64 -8.60
CA GLY A 305 28.21 9.19 -9.66
C GLY A 305 26.72 9.17 -9.27
N ASN A 306 25.98 10.14 -9.82
CA ASN A 306 24.53 10.39 -9.91
C ASN A 306 23.50 9.62 -9.02
N PRO A 307 22.53 10.35 -8.42
CA PRO A 307 21.57 9.76 -7.49
C PRO A 307 20.43 9.05 -8.23
N THR A 308 20.45 7.71 -8.22
CA THR A 308 19.22 6.92 -8.39
C THR A 308 18.46 6.97 -7.07
N ARG A 309 17.37 7.73 -7.04
CA ARG A 309 16.48 7.85 -5.88
C ARG A 309 15.66 6.57 -5.78
N LEU A 310 16.08 5.63 -4.94
CA LEU A 310 15.22 4.53 -4.49
C LEU A 310 14.28 5.08 -3.43
N SER A 311 13.08 5.46 -3.86
CA SER A 311 11.91 5.59 -2.99
C SER A 311 11.42 4.17 -2.71
N PHE A 312 11.48 3.75 -1.46
CA PHE A 312 10.75 2.57 -0.98
C PHE A 312 9.57 3.11 -0.17
N PHE A 313 8.36 2.83 -0.63
CA PHE A 313 7.09 3.19 0.00
C PHE A 313 6.75 2.23 1.16
#